data_AF-A0ABD1HTH4-F1
#
_entry.id   AF-A0ABD1HTH4-F1
#
_cell.length_a   1.000
_cell.length_b   1.000
_cell.length_c   1.000
_cell.angle_alpha   90.00
_cell.angle_beta   90.00
_cell.angle_gamma   90.00
#
_symmetry.space_group_name_H-M   'P 1'
#
loop_
_entity.id
_entity.type
_entity.pdbx_description
1 polymer ?
#
loop_
_entity_poly.entity_id
_entity_poly.type
_entity_poly.pdbx_seq_one_letter_code
_entity_poly.pdbx_strand_id
1 'polypeptide(L)'
;MPPTKNAWYSWMMKFDEGNLWEDAGLLVTTLNICCAHSLPNHDILFHREYITLSRLVNKICHHLSQIPNKKEEAVEMRTAKGDTGEIEEDMEALTKLVLVEPSFLHKNIKQTFLWIAKTFYYVAYFDDEAIHLHIYKVLFERIV
;
A
#
# COMPACT_ATOMS: atom_id res chain seq x y z
N MET A 1 5.21 -11.79 -23.08
CA MET A 1 5.37 -12.30 -21.70
C MET A 1 4.09 -12.02 -20.92
N PRO A 2 3.71 -12.84 -19.92
CA PRO A 2 2.58 -12.53 -19.05
C PRO A 2 2.78 -11.16 -18.36
N PRO A 3 1.73 -10.34 -18.17
CA PRO A 3 1.85 -9.01 -17.59
C PRO A 3 2.52 -8.96 -16.22
N THR A 4 2.31 -9.99 -15.39
CA THR A 4 2.97 -10.15 -14.09
C THR A 4 4.47 -10.35 -14.22
N LYS A 5 4.94 -11.19 -15.15
CA LYS A 5 6.38 -11.46 -15.33
C LYS A 5 7.17 -10.17 -15.62
N ASN A 6 6.60 -9.25 -16.40
CA ASN A 6 7.22 -7.97 -16.71
C ASN A 6 7.29 -7.06 -15.48
N ALA A 7 6.20 -6.92 -14.72
CA ALA A 7 6.17 -6.10 -13.51
C ALA A 7 7.18 -6.58 -12.46
N TRP A 8 7.23 -7.90 -12.24
CA TRP A 8 8.18 -8.53 -11.33
C TRP A 8 9.63 -8.40 -11.80
N TYR A 9 9.89 -8.52 -13.11
CA TYR A 9 11.23 -8.29 -13.66
C TYR A 9 11.67 -6.84 -13.48
N SER A 10 10.82 -5.86 -13.79
CA SER A 10 11.13 -4.43 -13.59
C SER A 10 11.40 -4.10 -12.13
N TRP A 11 10.63 -4.65 -11.19
CA TRP A 11 10.90 -4.50 -9.76
C TRP A 11 12.22 -5.16 -9.37
N MET A 12 12.50 -6.38 -9.85
CA MET A 12 13.74 -7.09 -9.54
C MET A 12 15.00 -6.33 -10.00
N MET A 13 14.95 -5.70 -11.17
CA MET A 13 16.06 -4.85 -11.65
C MET A 13 16.30 -3.66 -10.72
N LYS A 14 15.24 -2.99 -10.25
CA LYS A 14 15.36 -1.89 -9.29
C LYS A 14 15.83 -2.35 -7.91
N PHE A 15 15.40 -3.55 -7.50
CA PHE A 15 15.85 -4.16 -6.24
C PHE A 15 17.36 -4.41 -6.26
N ASP A 16 17.90 -4.94 -7.36
CA ASP A 16 19.34 -5.19 -7.55
C ASP A 16 20.17 -3.88 -7.53
N GLU A 17 19.57 -2.78 -7.97
CA GLU A 17 20.14 -1.42 -7.89
C GLU A 17 20.05 -0.79 -6.48
N GLY A 18 19.53 -1.51 -5.48
CA GLY A 18 19.39 -1.05 -4.10
C GLY A 18 18.15 -0.18 -3.83
N ASN A 19 17.23 -0.06 -4.79
CA ASN A 19 15.92 0.59 -4.58
C ASN A 19 14.93 -0.40 -3.93
N LEU A 20 15.13 -0.64 -2.63
CA LEU A 20 14.33 -1.50 -1.75
C LEU A 20 12.90 -0.99 -1.42
N TRP A 21 12.41 0.06 -2.11
CA TRP A 21 11.31 0.90 -1.60
C TRP A 21 10.03 0.81 -2.45
N GLU A 22 9.94 -0.13 -3.41
CA GLU A 22 8.80 -0.22 -4.35
C GLU A 22 7.85 -1.41 -4.15
N ASP A 23 7.95 -2.11 -3.02
CA ASP A 23 7.25 -3.38 -2.78
C ASP A 23 5.71 -3.23 -2.78
N ALA A 24 5.21 -2.14 -2.20
CA ALA A 24 3.77 -1.87 -2.17
C ALA A 24 3.21 -1.61 -3.58
N GLY A 25 3.95 -0.89 -4.42
CA GLY A 25 3.60 -0.66 -5.83
C GLY A 25 3.57 -1.95 -6.66
N LEU A 26 4.49 -2.88 -6.39
CA LEU A 26 4.47 -4.21 -7.02
C LEU A 26 3.24 -5.03 -6.59
N LEU A 27 2.89 -5.01 -5.30
CA LEU A 27 1.68 -5.67 -4.79
C LEU A 27 0.42 -5.10 -5.43
N VAL A 28 0.30 -3.77 -5.50
CA VAL A 28 -0.83 -3.10 -6.19
C VAL A 28 -0.91 -3.53 -7.65
N THR A 29 0.22 -3.50 -8.36
CA THR A 29 0.29 -3.87 -9.78
C THR A 29 -0.14 -5.33 -9.98
N THR A 30 0.36 -6.23 -9.14
CA THR A 30 0.01 -7.65 -9.17
C THR A 30 -1.48 -7.87 -8.91
N LEU A 31 -2.04 -7.23 -7.89
CA LEU A 31 -3.47 -7.33 -7.58
C LEU A 31 -4.36 -6.79 -8.70
N ASN A 32 -4.01 -5.65 -9.30
CA ASN A 32 -4.76 -5.10 -10.42
C ASN A 32 -4.74 -6.01 -11.65
N ILE A 33 -3.61 -6.69 -11.93
CA ILE A 33 -3.51 -7.69 -13.00
C ILE A 33 -4.38 -8.91 -12.66
N CYS A 34 -4.29 -9.45 -11.43
CA CYS A 34 -5.00 -10.66 -11.02
C CYS A 34 -6.52 -10.46 -10.91
N CYS A 35 -6.98 -9.30 -10.44
CA CYS A 35 -8.40 -9.00 -10.29
C CYS A 35 -9.09 -8.65 -11.62
N ALA A 36 -8.40 -8.77 -12.76
CA ALA A 36 -8.90 -8.40 -14.08
C ALA A 36 -9.48 -6.97 -14.11
N HIS A 37 -8.97 -6.06 -13.27
CA HIS A 37 -9.20 -4.64 -13.47
C HIS A 37 -8.47 -4.34 -14.76
N SER A 38 -9.18 -4.32 -15.89
CA SER A 38 -8.60 -4.19 -17.23
C SER A 38 -7.56 -3.08 -17.22
N LEU A 39 -6.27 -3.45 -17.10
CA LEU A 39 -5.15 -2.57 -17.37
C LEU A 39 -5.14 -2.53 -18.89
N PRO A 40 -5.80 -1.54 -19.51
CA PRO A 40 -6.22 -1.65 -20.91
C PRO A 40 -5.01 -1.78 -21.84
N ASN A 41 -3.84 -1.32 -21.37
CA ASN A 41 -2.54 -1.59 -21.93
C ASN A 41 -1.45 -1.40 -20.85
N HIS A 42 -0.25 -1.97 -21.03
CA HIS A 42 0.90 -1.73 -20.15
C HIS A 42 1.26 -0.24 -20.01
N ASP A 43 0.86 0.59 -20.98
CA ASP A 43 1.03 2.04 -21.00
C ASP A 43 0.45 2.73 -19.76
N ILE A 44 -0.57 2.15 -19.14
CA ILE A 44 -1.18 2.70 -17.91
C ILE A 44 -0.19 2.76 -16.74
N LEU A 45 0.79 1.85 -16.69
CA LEU A 45 1.82 1.83 -15.64
C LEU A 45 2.78 3.02 -15.76
N PHE A 46 2.91 3.57 -16.97
CA PHE A 46 3.71 4.75 -17.26
C PHE A 46 2.90 6.05 -17.19
N HIS A 47 1.59 5.97 -16.93
CA HIS A 47 0.75 7.15 -16.79
C HIS A 47 1.08 7.90 -15.50
N ARG A 48 1.09 9.24 -15.56
CA ARG A 48 1.45 10.12 -14.44
C ARG A 48 0.65 9.81 -13.18
N GLU A 49 -0.66 9.61 -13.31
CA GLU A 49 -1.54 9.32 -12.17
C GLU A 49 -1.17 7.99 -11.48
N TYR A 50 -0.82 6.96 -12.25
CA TYR A 50 -0.41 5.66 -11.71
C TYR A 50 0.93 5.79 -10.98
N ILE A 51 1.89 6.50 -11.59
CA ILE A 51 3.20 6.76 -11.00
C ILE A 51 3.05 7.55 -9.69
N THR A 52 2.20 8.58 -9.65
CA THR A 52 1.95 9.37 -8.45
C THR A 52 1.36 8.53 -7.32
N LEU A 53 0.32 7.73 -7.62
CA LEU A 53 -0.27 6.81 -6.64
C LEU A 53 0.73 5.75 -6.16
N SER A 54 1.55 5.22 -7.06
CA SER A 54 2.60 4.25 -6.72
C SER A 54 3.66 4.85 -5.81
N ARG A 55 4.09 6.09 -6.05
CA ARG A 55 5.05 6.78 -5.17
C ARG A 55 4.48 7.02 -3.78
N LEU A 56 3.23 7.47 -3.70
CA LEU A 56 2.55 7.71 -2.42
C LEU A 56 2.40 6.41 -1.62
N VAL A 57 1.86 5.35 -2.23
CA VAL A 57 1.66 4.08 -1.51
C VAL A 57 2.99 3.49 -1.04
N ASN A 58 4.04 3.59 -1.84
CA ASN A 58 5.38 3.13 -1.47
C ASN A 58 5.93 3.93 -0.28
N LYS A 59 5.84 5.26 -0.33
CA LYS A 59 6.27 6.13 0.77
C LYS A 59 5.53 5.80 2.08
N ILE A 60 4.20 5.74 2.02
CA ILE A 60 3.34 5.41 3.15
C ILE A 60 3.70 4.03 3.73
N CYS A 61 3.72 2.99 2.89
CA CYS A 61 3.97 1.62 3.36
C CYS A 61 5.38 1.47 3.93
N HIS A 62 6.36 2.18 3.36
CA HIS A 62 7.72 2.20 3.86
C HIS A 62 7.79 2.83 5.26
N HIS A 63 7.24 4.03 5.45
CA HIS A 63 7.22 4.68 6.75
C HIS A 63 6.51 3.81 7.80
N LEU A 64 5.34 3.27 7.45
CA LEU A 64 4.57 2.38 8.33
C LEU A 64 5.34 1.11 8.71
N SER A 65 6.13 0.54 7.79
CA SER A 65 6.95 -0.66 8.06
C SER A 65 8.11 -0.42 9.04
N GLN A 66 8.52 0.83 9.22
CA GLN A 66 9.57 1.20 10.18
C GLN A 66 9.04 1.38 11.60
N ILE A 67 7.72 1.48 11.79
CA ILE A 67 7.11 1.64 13.10
C ILE A 67 7.35 0.36 13.90
N PRO A 68 8.05 0.42 15.06
CA PRO A 68 8.31 -0.77 15.87
C PRO A 68 7.00 -1.39 16.34
N ASN A 69 6.91 -2.72 16.24
CA ASN A 69 5.80 -3.48 16.79
C ASN A 69 5.78 -3.26 18.32
N LYS A 70 4.70 -2.68 18.85
CA LYS A 70 4.59 -2.13 20.23
C LYS A 70 4.64 -3.21 21.32
N LYS A 71 5.77 -3.91 21.49
CA LYS A 71 5.99 -4.81 22.63
C LYS A 71 6.85 -4.20 23.73
N GLU A 72 7.70 -3.22 23.44
CA GLU A 72 8.50 -2.54 24.46
C GLU A 72 8.62 -1.05 24.13
N GLU A 73 8.59 -0.21 25.17
CA GLU A 73 8.81 1.25 25.15
C GLU A 73 7.60 2.17 24.94
N ALA A 74 6.71 2.15 25.94
CA ALA A 74 5.74 3.20 26.21
C ALA A 74 6.35 4.57 26.64
N VAL A 75 7.67 4.77 26.52
CA VAL A 75 8.37 5.95 27.07
C VAL A 75 8.94 6.89 26.00
N GLU A 76 9.24 6.40 24.78
CA GLU A 76 9.76 7.24 23.68
C GLU A 76 8.71 7.66 22.65
N MET A 77 7.43 7.34 22.85
CA MET A 77 6.33 7.65 21.92
C MET A 77 6.11 9.15 21.65
N ARG A 78 6.83 10.05 22.34
CA ARG A 78 6.70 11.50 22.21
C ARG A 78 7.67 12.14 21.21
N THR A 79 8.72 11.44 20.77
CA THR A 79 9.61 11.89 19.68
C THR A 79 9.11 11.44 18.29
N ALA A 80 8.30 10.38 18.22
CA ALA A 80 7.61 9.92 17.00
C ALA A 80 6.43 10.80 16.53
N LYS A 81 6.17 11.93 17.21
CA LYS A 81 5.08 12.86 16.85
C LYS A 81 5.38 13.66 15.57
N GLY A 82 6.65 13.70 15.13
CA GLY A 82 7.04 14.31 13.85
C GLY A 82 6.75 13.43 12.64
N ASP A 83 6.77 12.10 12.80
CA ASP A 83 6.65 11.13 11.69
C ASP A 83 5.19 10.74 11.43
N THR A 84 4.35 10.73 12.48
CA THR A 84 2.91 10.45 12.30
C THR A 84 2.18 11.54 11.51
N GLY A 85 2.57 12.81 11.63
CA GLY A 85 1.98 13.90 10.86
C GLY A 85 2.18 13.74 9.34
N GLU A 86 3.40 13.38 8.92
CA GLU A 86 3.72 13.19 7.51
C GLU A 86 2.97 11.98 6.91
N ILE A 87 2.86 10.88 7.66
CA ILE A 87 2.10 9.70 7.22
C ILE A 87 0.60 10.04 7.04
N GLU A 88 0.00 10.80 7.97
CA GLU A 88 -1.40 11.21 7.85
C GLU A 88 -1.62 12.15 6.66
N GLU A 89 -0.71 13.09 6.41
CA GLU A 89 -0.76 13.98 5.24
C GLU A 89 -0.66 13.20 3.92
N ASP A 90 0.25 12.23 3.84
CA ASP A 90 0.39 11.36 2.67
C ASP A 90 -0.85 10.47 2.48
N MET A 91 -1.42 9.94 3.57
CA MET A 91 -2.67 9.15 3.54
C MET A 91 -3.86 9.98 3.09
N GLU A 92 -3.95 11.24 3.53
CA GLU A 92 -4.95 12.19 3.06
C GLU A 92 -4.78 12.47 1.56
N ALA A 93 -3.54 12.72 1.11
CA ALA A 93 -3.23 12.93 -0.30
C ALA A 93 -3.58 11.71 -1.17
N LEU A 94 -3.24 10.51 -0.72
CA LEU A 94 -3.60 9.25 -1.39
C LEU A 94 -5.13 9.12 -1.49
N THR A 95 -5.84 9.35 -0.38
CA THR A 95 -7.31 9.24 -0.34
C THR A 95 -7.97 10.24 -1.29
N LYS A 96 -7.49 11.49 -1.32
CA LYS A 96 -7.98 12.52 -2.26
C LYS A 96 -7.80 12.06 -3.71
N LEU A 97 -6.60 11.63 -4.11
CA LEU A 97 -6.33 11.18 -5.47
C LEU A 97 -7.21 9.99 -5.89
N VAL A 98 -7.48 9.07 -4.96
CA VAL A 98 -8.33 7.90 -5.23
C VAL A 98 -9.79 8.29 -5.43
N LEU A 99 -10.28 9.34 -4.76
CA LEU A 99 -11.68 9.79 -4.81
C LEU A 99 -11.96 10.83 -5.91
N VAL A 100 -10.95 11.56 -6.38
CA VAL A 100 -11.11 12.59 -7.43
C VAL A 100 -11.58 11.97 -8.75
N GLU A 101 -12.58 12.60 -9.35
CA GLU A 101 -13.13 12.28 -10.68
C GLU A 101 -13.38 13.59 -11.46
N PRO A 102 -13.31 13.59 -12.81
CA PRO A 102 -12.97 12.45 -13.67
C PRO A 102 -11.47 12.11 -13.62
N SER A 103 -11.15 10.83 -13.81
CA SER A 103 -9.78 10.31 -13.75
C SER A 103 -9.45 9.47 -14.99
N PHE A 104 -8.16 9.41 -15.33
CA PHE A 104 -7.69 8.52 -16.39
C PHE A 104 -7.71 7.06 -15.93
N LEU A 105 -7.44 6.83 -14.64
CA LEU A 105 -7.46 5.50 -14.05
C LEU A 105 -8.88 5.12 -13.63
N HIS A 106 -9.26 3.89 -13.94
CA HIS A 106 -10.51 3.33 -13.44
C HIS A 106 -10.53 3.35 -11.90
N LYS A 107 -11.66 3.72 -11.29
CA LYS A 107 -11.82 3.81 -9.84
C LYS A 107 -11.33 2.57 -9.09
N ASN A 108 -11.59 1.37 -9.64
CA ASN A 108 -11.15 0.12 -9.01
C ASN A 108 -9.62 -0.02 -8.98
N ILE A 109 -8.90 0.48 -9.99
CA ILE A 109 -7.43 0.50 -10.00
C ILE A 109 -6.92 1.40 -8.88
N LYS A 110 -7.48 2.61 -8.78
CA LYS A 110 -7.15 3.57 -7.72
C LYS A 110 -7.41 2.99 -6.33
N GLN A 111 -8.53 2.30 -6.15
CA GLN A 111 -8.88 1.71 -4.86
C GLN A 111 -7.91 0.63 -4.38
N THR A 112 -7.30 -0.12 -5.29
CA THR A 112 -6.26 -1.10 -4.92
C THR A 112 -5.09 -0.42 -4.20
N PHE A 113 -4.69 0.80 -4.59
CA PHE A 113 -3.65 1.56 -3.87
C PHE A 113 -4.08 1.87 -2.43
N LEU A 114 -5.32 2.32 -2.25
CA LEU A 114 -5.84 2.64 -0.92
C LEU A 114 -5.97 1.40 -0.04
N TRP A 115 -6.37 0.26 -0.60
CA TRP A 115 -6.45 -1.00 0.14
C TRP A 115 -5.08 -1.47 0.64
N ILE A 116 -4.04 -1.41 -0.20
CA ILE A 116 -2.68 -1.76 0.22
C ILE A 116 -2.21 -0.83 1.35
N ALA A 117 -2.38 0.49 1.20
CA ALA A 117 -2.01 1.44 2.25
C ALA A 117 -2.72 1.16 3.59
N LYS A 118 -4.04 0.90 3.54
CA LYS A 118 -4.84 0.59 4.74
C LYS A 118 -4.38 -0.71 5.42
N THR A 119 -3.98 -1.72 4.66
CA THR A 119 -3.44 -2.97 5.22
C THR A 119 -2.15 -2.72 5.98
N PHE A 120 -1.20 -1.97 5.40
CA PHE A 120 0.04 -1.60 6.10
C PHE A 120 -0.24 -0.74 7.33
N TYR A 121 -1.18 0.21 7.22
CA TYR A 121 -1.56 1.06 8.34
C TYR A 121 -2.13 0.23 9.49
N TYR A 122 -3.01 -0.72 9.17
CA TYR A 122 -3.55 -1.63 10.16
C TYR A 122 -2.46 -2.48 10.83
N VAL A 123 -1.53 -3.05 10.05
CA VAL A 123 -0.41 -3.84 10.62
C VAL A 123 0.50 -3.00 11.53
N ALA A 124 0.74 -1.73 11.20
CA ALA A 124 1.64 -0.87 11.99
C ALA A 124 1.05 -0.42 13.35
N TYR A 125 -0.28 -0.38 13.48
CA TYR A 125 -0.95 0.18 14.65
C TYR A 125 -1.58 -0.86 15.59
N PHE A 126 -1.82 -2.08 15.11
CA PHE A 126 -2.33 -3.20 15.90
C PHE A 126 -1.22 -4.20 16.16
N ASP A 127 -1.08 -4.65 17.41
CA ASP A 127 -0.12 -5.71 17.75
C ASP A 127 -0.57 -7.09 17.21
N ASP A 128 0.37 -8.04 17.21
CA ASP A 128 0.13 -9.39 16.68
C ASP A 128 -1.08 -10.07 17.35
N GLU A 129 -1.29 -9.89 18.66
CA GLU A 129 -2.40 -10.51 19.39
C GLU A 129 -3.74 -9.96 18.91
N ALA A 130 -3.85 -8.64 18.79
CA ALA A 130 -5.02 -7.98 18.23
C ALA A 130 -5.27 -8.40 16.77
N ILE A 131 -4.23 -8.46 15.95
CA ILE A 131 -4.33 -8.92 14.55
C ILE A 131 -4.85 -10.36 14.50
N HIS A 132 -4.29 -11.28 15.30
CA HIS A 132 -4.73 -12.67 15.34
C HIS A 132 -6.19 -12.80 15.80
N LEU A 133 -6.59 -12.05 16.82
CA LEU A 133 -7.98 -12.00 17.26
C LEU A 133 -8.91 -11.51 16.16
N HIS A 134 -8.56 -10.41 15.47
CA HIS A 134 -9.37 -9.87 14.39
C HIS A 134 -9.45 -10.83 13.19
N ILE A 135 -8.36 -11.52 12.83
CA ILE A 135 -8.38 -12.59 11.82
C ILE A 135 -9.37 -13.68 12.23
N TYR A 136 -9.33 -14.11 13.49
CA TYR A 136 -10.24 -15.13 13.99
C TYR A 136 -11.71 -14.71 13.84
N LYS A 137 -12.03 -13.50 14.31
CA LYS A 137 -13.39 -12.95 14.26
C LYS A 137 -13.90 -12.76 12.83
N VAL A 138 -13.07 -12.27 11.92
CA VAL A 138 -13.50 -11.95 10.55
C VAL A 138 -13.62 -13.20 9.68
N LEU A 139 -12.71 -14.17 9.83
CA LEU A 139 -12.65 -15.32 8.92
C LEU A 139 -13.36 -16.58 9.45
N PHE A 140 -13.46 -16.74 10.77
CA PHE A 140 -13.92 -18.01 11.37
C PHE A 140 -15.11 -17.87 12.32
N GLU A 141 -15.35 -16.70 12.91
CA GLU A 141 -16.52 -16.49 13.75
C GLU A 141 -17.77 -16.28 12.88
N ARG A 142 -18.76 -17.17 13.06
CA ARG A 142 -20.03 -17.07 12.34
C ARG A 142 -20.88 -15.97 12.95
N ILE A 143 -21.37 -15.05 12.11
CA ILE A 143 -22.40 -14.10 12.50
C ILE A 143 -23.72 -14.86 12.63
N VAL A 144 -24.26 -14.91 13.84
CA VAL A 144 -25.55 -15.55 14.17
C VAL A 144 -26.69 -14.54 14.06
#